data_AF-A0A3D8P414-F1
#
_entry.id   AF-A0A3D8P414-F1
#
_cell.length_a   1.000
_cell.length_b   1.000
_cell.length_c   1.000
_cell.angle_alpha   90.00
_cell.angle_beta   90.00
_cell.angle_gamma   90.00
#
_symmetry.space_group_name_H-M   'P 1'
#
loop_
_entity.id
_entity.type
_entity.pdbx_description
1 polymer ?
#
loop_
_entity_poly.entity_id
_entity_poly.type
_entity_poly.pdbx_seq_one_letter_code
_entity_poly.pdbx_strand_id
1 'polypeptide(L)'
;MQSLGSWAASPELDRYRRVARAVVAQAVWDVLKPRHVSSEAERVLVREDALRFIRKAVEEDGYERWLFEVAGVCPRRLLKKLRERLSRQEGAKLRPVG
;
A
#
# COMPACT_ATOMS: atom_id res chain seq x y z
N MET A 1 -14.54 -36.10 16.10
CA MET A 1 -13.41 -35.31 15.54
C MET A 1 -13.83 -34.85 14.15
N GLN A 2 -14.24 -33.58 14.00
CA GLN A 2 -14.62 -33.04 12.70
C GLN A 2 -13.35 -32.66 11.94
N SER A 3 -13.24 -33.19 10.72
CA SER A 3 -12.16 -32.92 9.77
C SER A 3 -12.13 -31.43 9.42
N LEU A 4 -10.98 -30.77 9.65
CA LEU A 4 -10.63 -29.43 9.18
C LEU A 4 -10.39 -29.45 7.66
N GLY A 5 -11.45 -29.84 6.92
CA GLY A 5 -11.43 -30.02 5.49
C GLY A 5 -11.51 -28.69 4.75
N SER A 6 -10.38 -28.27 4.20
CA SER A 6 -10.29 -27.55 2.93
C SER A 6 -11.03 -26.20 2.84
N TRP A 7 -10.32 -25.12 3.18
CA TRP A 7 -10.58 -23.79 2.61
C TRP A 7 -10.18 -23.76 1.13
N ALA A 8 -10.71 -24.71 0.35
CA ALA A 8 -10.61 -24.73 -1.10
C ALA A 8 -11.10 -23.39 -1.64
N ALA A 9 -10.39 -22.89 -2.65
CA ALA A 9 -10.61 -21.63 -3.34
C ALA A 9 -12.11 -21.31 -3.51
N SER A 10 -12.67 -20.48 -2.63
CA SER A 10 -13.97 -19.87 -2.84
C SER A 10 -13.80 -18.73 -3.84
N PRO A 11 -14.54 -18.71 -4.96
CA PRO A 11 -14.52 -17.60 -5.92
C PRO A 11 -14.78 -16.23 -5.27
N GLU A 12 -15.45 -16.21 -4.13
CA GLU A 12 -15.70 -15.01 -3.33
C GLU A 12 -14.44 -14.52 -2.62
N LEU A 13 -13.68 -15.41 -1.99
CA LEU A 13 -12.39 -15.09 -1.36
C LEU A 13 -11.41 -14.52 -2.40
N ASP A 14 -11.41 -15.06 -3.62
CA ASP A 14 -10.57 -14.54 -4.70
C ASP A 14 -11.03 -13.16 -5.21
N ARG A 15 -12.32 -12.83 -5.12
CA ARG A 15 -12.80 -11.46 -5.37
C ARG A 15 -12.30 -10.50 -4.30
N TYR A 16 -12.41 -10.85 -3.01
CA TYR A 16 -11.88 -10.00 -1.92
C TYR A 16 -10.37 -9.81 -2.00
N ARG A 17 -9.61 -10.86 -2.31
CA ARG A 17 -8.15 -10.76 -2.53
C ARG A 17 -7.80 -9.81 -3.67
N ARG A 18 -8.56 -9.85 -4.78
CA ARG A 18 -8.37 -8.91 -5.91
C ARG A 18 -8.62 -7.47 -5.49
N VAL A 19 -9.71 -7.21 -4.76
CA VAL A 19 -10.03 -5.87 -4.24
C VAL A 19 -8.95 -5.39 -3.28
N ALA A 20 -8.55 -6.23 -2.31
CA ALA A 20 -7.50 -5.89 -1.35
C ALA A 20 -6.17 -5.54 -2.04
N ARG A 21 -5.77 -6.32 -3.05
CA ARG A 21 -4.58 -6.03 -3.87
C ARG A 21 -4.71 -4.71 -4.63
N ALA A 22 -5.89 -4.41 -5.18
CA ALA A 22 -6.13 -3.16 -5.87
C ALA A 22 -6.01 -1.96 -4.93
N VAL A 23 -6.57 -2.06 -3.72
CA VAL A 23 -6.45 -1.01 -2.68
C VAL A 23 -4.98 -0.80 -2.27
N VAL A 24 -4.23 -1.87 -2.00
CA VAL A 24 -2.80 -1.76 -1.66
C VAL A 24 -2.00 -1.17 -2.83
N ALA A 25 -2.29 -1.57 -4.07
CA ALA A 25 -1.64 -1.03 -5.26
C ALA A 25 -1.93 0.45 -5.46
N GLN A 26 -3.18 0.88 -5.24
CA GLN A 26 -3.57 2.28 -5.30
C GLN A 26 -2.82 3.11 -4.24
N ALA A 27 -2.77 2.65 -2.99
CA ALA A 27 -2.00 3.31 -1.95
C ALA A 27 -0.51 3.46 -2.34
N VAL A 28 0.10 2.43 -2.95
CA VAL A 28 1.47 2.53 -3.47
C VAL A 28 1.60 3.59 -4.57
N TRP A 29 0.64 3.66 -5.49
CA TRP A 29 0.64 4.67 -6.54
C TRP A 29 0.48 6.08 -5.97
N ASP A 30 -0.40 6.25 -5.00
CA ASP A 30 -0.64 7.52 -4.32
C ASP A 30 0.58 8.00 -3.55
N VAL A 31 1.37 7.08 -2.96
CA VAL A 31 2.66 7.45 -2.36
C VAL A 31 3.65 7.94 -3.43
N LEU A 32 3.81 7.18 -4.51
CA LEU A 32 4.90 7.41 -5.47
C LEU A 32 4.59 8.52 -6.48
N LYS A 33 3.36 8.58 -6.96
CA LYS A 33 2.90 9.49 -8.00
C LYS A 33 1.37 9.63 -7.91
N PRO A 34 0.85 10.42 -6.94
CA PRO A 34 -0.57 10.72 -6.87
C PRO A 34 -1.08 11.22 -8.23
N ARG A 35 -2.15 10.61 -8.74
CA ARG A 35 -2.79 10.96 -10.01
C ARG A 35 -4.19 11.51 -9.73
N HIS A 36 -4.76 12.21 -10.70
CA HIS A 36 -6.15 12.72 -10.63
C HIS A 36 -6.40 13.73 -9.50
N VAL A 37 -5.40 14.56 -9.22
CA VAL A 37 -5.47 15.65 -8.24
C VAL A 37 -5.22 16.98 -8.94
N SER A 38 -5.89 18.02 -8.49
CA SER A 38 -6.00 19.32 -9.16
C SER A 38 -4.89 20.30 -8.76
N SER A 39 -4.17 20.02 -7.67
CA SER A 39 -3.12 20.92 -7.15
C SER A 39 -1.92 20.17 -6.56
N GLU A 40 -0.81 20.90 -6.37
CA GLU A 40 0.36 20.38 -5.65
C GLU A 40 0.04 20.13 -4.16
N ALA A 41 -0.75 21.00 -3.54
CA ALA A 41 -1.18 20.82 -2.15
C ALA A 41 -1.97 19.51 -1.98
N GLU A 42 -2.88 19.22 -2.91
CA GLU A 42 -3.65 17.97 -2.91
C GLU A 42 -2.75 16.75 -3.18
N ARG A 43 -1.74 16.86 -4.06
CA ARG A 43 -0.73 15.79 -4.24
C ARG A 43 -0.02 15.44 -2.94
N VAL A 44 0.33 16.44 -2.13
CA VAL A 44 0.99 16.23 -0.84
C VAL A 44 0.06 15.50 0.12
N LEU A 45 -1.19 15.97 0.25
CA LEU A 45 -2.18 15.35 1.14
C LEU A 45 -2.46 13.88 0.77
N VAL A 46 -2.70 13.59 -0.51
CA VAL A 46 -2.96 12.21 -0.97
C VAL A 46 -1.76 11.30 -0.69
N ARG A 47 -0.53 11.79 -0.91
CA ARG A 47 0.68 11.04 -0.57
C ARG A 47 0.76 10.76 0.94
N GLU A 48 0.49 11.77 1.77
CA GLU A 48 0.55 11.64 3.22
C GLU A 48 -0.49 10.67 3.77
N ASP A 49 -1.71 10.73 3.25
CA ASP A 49 -2.80 9.82 3.62
C ASP A 49 -2.48 8.38 3.22
N ALA A 50 -1.96 8.16 2.01
CA ALA A 50 -1.52 6.84 1.58
C ALA A 50 -0.36 6.30 2.42
N LEU A 51 0.62 7.15 2.78
CA LEU A 51 1.69 6.77 3.71
C LEU A 51 1.15 6.47 5.11
N ARG A 52 0.13 7.20 5.58
CA ARG A 52 -0.53 6.94 6.87
C ARG A 52 -1.22 5.59 6.84
N PHE A 53 -2.00 5.30 5.81
CA PHE A 53 -2.66 4.00 5.61
C PHE A 53 -1.67 2.82 5.69
N ILE A 54 -0.53 2.92 4.99
CA ILE A 54 0.50 1.86 5.01
C ILE A 54 1.16 1.74 6.39
N ARG A 55 1.38 2.86 7.11
CA ARG A 55 1.92 2.85 8.48
C ARG A 55 0.97 2.19 9.47
N LYS A 56 -0.33 2.51 9.40
CA LYS A 56 -1.36 1.88 10.25
C LYS A 56 -1.35 0.36 10.09
N ALA A 57 -1.19 -0.17 8.87
CA ALA A 57 -1.05 -1.62 8.65
C ALA A 57 0.19 -2.26 9.33
N VAL A 58 1.19 -1.47 9.72
CA VAL A 58 2.39 -1.93 10.46
C VAL A 58 2.21 -1.83 11.97
N GLU A 59 1.55 -0.77 12.41
CA GLU A 59 1.51 -0.29 13.80
C GLU A 59 0.26 -0.75 14.54
N GLU A 60 -0.86 -0.92 13.83
CA GLU A 60 -2.17 -1.22 14.40
C GLU A 60 -2.67 -2.60 13.96
N ASP A 61 -3.40 -3.27 14.86
CA ASP A 61 -4.11 -4.51 14.55
C ASP A 61 -5.54 -4.23 14.05
N GLY A 62 -5.62 -3.42 12.99
CA GLY A 62 -6.87 -2.86 12.47
C GLY A 62 -7.22 -3.32 11.05
N TYR A 63 -8.22 -2.64 10.48
CA TYR A 63 -8.71 -2.87 9.11
C TYR A 63 -7.58 -2.86 8.07
N GLU A 64 -6.64 -1.93 8.19
CA GLU A 64 -5.51 -1.79 7.28
C GLU A 64 -4.62 -3.03 7.31
N ARG A 65 -4.31 -3.56 8.50
CA ARG A 65 -3.50 -4.77 8.63
C ARG A 65 -4.20 -5.98 8.00
N TRP A 66 -5.49 -6.17 8.30
CA TRP A 66 -6.29 -7.24 7.71
C TRP A 66 -6.31 -7.16 6.18
N LEU A 67 -6.47 -5.95 5.62
CA LEU A 67 -6.47 -5.74 4.17
C LEU A 67 -5.13 -6.14 3.54
N PHE A 68 -4.01 -5.84 4.19
CA PHE A 68 -2.68 -6.27 3.75
C PHE A 68 -2.48 -7.80 3.83
N GLU A 69 -2.99 -8.44 4.88
CA GLU A 69 -2.97 -9.89 5.03
C GLU A 69 -3.78 -10.58 3.91
N VAL A 70 -5.00 -10.09 3.65
CA VAL A 70 -5.84 -10.57 2.53
C VAL A 70 -5.17 -10.31 1.18
N ALA A 71 -4.52 -9.17 0.99
CA ALA A 71 -3.78 -8.87 -0.24
C ALA A 71 -2.56 -9.80 -0.45
N GLY A 72 -2.08 -10.46 0.62
CA GLY A 72 -0.84 -11.25 0.61
C GLY A 72 0.42 -10.37 0.57
N VAL A 73 0.35 -9.15 1.12
CA VAL A 73 1.43 -8.17 1.09
C VAL A 73 1.92 -7.90 2.51
N CYS A 74 3.23 -7.97 2.73
CA CYS A 74 3.82 -7.60 4.02
C CYS A 74 3.96 -6.07 4.12
N PRO A 75 3.20 -5.38 5.01
CA PRO A 75 3.20 -3.92 5.09
C PRO A 75 4.56 -3.36 5.50
N ARG A 76 5.29 -4.04 6.42
CA ARG A 76 6.64 -3.65 6.85
C ARG A 76 7.64 -3.64 5.70
N ARG A 77 7.64 -4.70 4.87
CA ARG A 77 8.51 -4.80 3.70
C ARG A 77 8.16 -3.77 2.64
N LEU A 78 6.86 -3.51 2.43
CA LEU A 78 6.39 -2.50 1.48
C LEU A 78 6.83 -1.09 1.92
N LEU A 79 6.58 -0.73 3.19
CA LEU A 79 6.94 0.57 3.75
C LEU A 79 8.44 0.84 3.65
N LYS A 80 9.29 -0.16 3.94
CA LYS A 80 10.74 -0.07 3.77
C LYS A 80 11.12 0.27 2.31
N LYS A 81 10.60 -0.48 1.34
CA LYS A 81 10.87 -0.25 -0.09
C LYS A 81 10.39 1.12 -0.58
N LEU A 82 9.25 1.59 -0.08
CA LEU A 82 8.72 2.91 -0.42
C LEU A 82 9.63 4.02 0.10
N ARG A 83 10.08 3.94 1.36
CA ARG A 83 11.05 4.90 1.93
C ARG A 83 12.33 4.97 1.12
N GLU A 84 12.93 3.82 0.79
CA GLU A 84 14.14 3.74 -0.05
C GLU A 84 13.94 4.34 -1.45
N ARG A 85 12.71 4.25 -2.00
CA ARG A 85 12.40 4.82 -3.31
C ARG A 85 12.19 6.32 -3.26
N LEU A 86 11.49 6.82 -2.24
CA LEU A 86 11.27 8.26 -2.04
C LEU A 86 12.59 9.00 -1.80
N SER A 87 13.47 8.49 -0.93
CA SER A 87 14.78 9.10 -0.69
C SER A 87 15.64 9.18 -1.96
N ARG A 88 15.52 8.20 -2.88
CA ARG A 88 16.19 8.25 -4.18
C ARG A 88 15.62 9.31 -5.11
N GLN A 89 14.30 9.52 -5.09
CA GLN A 89 13.66 10.57 -5.91
C GLN A 89 14.03 11.97 -5.41
N GLU A 90 14.09 12.16 -4.10
CA GLU A 90 14.51 13.42 -3.47
C GLU A 90 15.99 13.70 -3.74
N GLY A 91 16.86 12.70 -3.55
CA GLY A 91 18.29 12.80 -3.87
C GLY A 91 18.58 13.01 -5.37
N ALA A 92 17.71 12.56 -6.27
CA ALA A 92 17.81 12.83 -7.70
C ALA A 92 17.40 14.26 -8.08
N LYS A 93 16.43 14.86 -7.36
CA LYS A 93 16.03 16.26 -7.56
C LYS A 93 17.08 17.27 -7.07
N LEU A 94 17.96 16.86 -6.15
CA LEU A 94 18.98 17.71 -5.54
C LEU A 94 20.33 17.71 -6.27
N ARG A 95 20.52 16.88 -7.30
CA ARG A 95 21.75 16.94 -8.12
C ARG A 95 21.56 17.95 -9.25
N PRO A 96 22.33 19.05 -9.30
CA PRO A 96 22.33 19.92 -10.47
C PRO A 96 22.84 19.11 -11.67
N VAL A 97 22.13 19.23 -12.80
CA VAL A 97 22.65 18.79 -14.09
C VAL A 97 23.80 19.74 -14.41
N GLY A 98 25.03 19.23 -14.30
CA GLY A 98 26.23 19.96 -14.72
C GLY A 98 26.30 20.10 -16.23
#